data_AF-A0A9E5HZ48-F1
#
_entry.id   AF-A0A9E5HZ48-F1
#
_cell.length_a   1.000
_cell.length_b   1.000
_cell.length_c   1.000
_cell.angle_alpha   90.00
_cell.angle_beta   90.00
_cell.angle_gamma   90.00
#
_symmetry.space_group_name_H-M   'P 1'
#
loop_
_entity.id
_entity.type
_entity.pdbx_description
1 polymer ?
#
loop_
_entity_poly.entity_id
_entity_poly.type
_entity_poly.pdbx_seq_one_letter_code
_entity_poly.pdbx_strand_id
1 'polypeptide(L)'
;NDNAAGVTALKNKQIDGLVVDLPTAFYLSAVEVPKGIIVGQIDGSDAGDQGFGLLLSKDNPNTSCVTKAVDAIRDNGTLQAIIDKWLTASAGAPVLK
;
A
#
# COMPACT_ATOMS: atom_id res chain seq x y z
N ASN A 1 -5.47 -12.26 -11.11
CA ASN A 1 -5.42 -10.82 -10.81
C ASN A 1 -4.85 -10.70 -9.41
N ASP A 2 -3.55 -10.94 -9.28
CA ASP A 2 -2.83 -10.82 -8.02
C ASP A 2 -1.46 -10.21 -8.28
N ASN A 3 -0.89 -9.58 -7.25
CA ASN A 3 0.40 -8.91 -7.37
C ASN A 3 1.55 -9.90 -7.64
N ALA A 4 1.44 -11.16 -7.21
CA ALA A 4 2.49 -12.17 -7.42
C ALA A 4 2.64 -12.54 -8.91
N ALA A 5 1.53 -12.65 -9.63
CA ALA A 5 1.49 -12.85 -11.08
C ALA A 5 2.05 -11.61 -11.80
N GLY A 6 1.68 -10.40 -11.36
CA GLY A 6 2.23 -9.14 -11.89
C GLY A 6 3.75 -9.04 -11.70
N VAL A 7 4.25 -9.39 -10.51
CA VAL A 7 5.69 -9.43 -10.20
C VAL A 7 6.42 -10.48 -11.04
N THR A 8 5.81 -11.65 -11.22
CA THR A 8 6.37 -12.70 -12.08
C THR A 8 6.49 -12.22 -13.53
N ALA A 9 5.45 -11.57 -14.05
CA ALA A 9 5.46 -10.99 -15.40
C ALA A 9 6.54 -9.92 -15.55
N LEU A 10 6.71 -9.05 -14.54
CA LEU A 10 7.76 -8.02 -14.53
C LEU A 10 9.16 -8.65 -14.53
N LYS A 11 9.42 -9.63 -13.66
CA LYS A 11 10.71 -10.36 -13.60
C LYS A 11 11.04 -11.08 -14.90
N ASN A 12 10.01 -11.62 -15.56
CA ASN A 12 10.14 -12.32 -16.84
C ASN A 12 10.13 -11.37 -18.06
N LYS A 13 10.10 -10.05 -17.84
CA LYS A 13 10.06 -9.02 -18.89
C LYS A 13 8.86 -9.14 -19.85
N GLN A 14 7.75 -9.68 -19.36
CA GLN A 14 6.48 -9.72 -20.10
C GLN A 14 5.76 -8.37 -20.04
N ILE A 15 6.08 -7.56 -19.03
CA ILE A 15 5.64 -6.18 -18.87
C ILE A 15 6.86 -5.33 -18.48
N ASP A 16 6.83 -4.06 -18.84
CA ASP A 16 7.92 -3.11 -18.55
C ASP A 16 7.76 -2.40 -17.21
N GLY A 17 6.56 -2.42 -16.64
CA GLY A 17 6.25 -1.75 -15.39
C GLY A 17 5.01 -2.34 -14.73
N LEU A 18 4.89 -2.08 -13.43
CA LEU A 18 3.77 -2.51 -12.60
C LEU A 18 3.34 -1.34 -11.72
N VAL A 19 2.06 -1.00 -11.76
CA VAL A 19 1.47 0.04 -10.91
C VAL A 19 0.82 -0.63 -9.70
N VAL A 20 1.24 -0.22 -8.51
CA VAL A 20 0.76 -0.71 -7.21
C VAL A 20 0.71 0.46 -6.23
N ASP A 21 0.09 0.25 -5.06
CA ASP A 21 0.18 1.20 -3.96
C ASP A 21 1.64 1.39 -3.50
N LEU A 22 1.93 2.56 -2.94
CA LEU A 22 3.29 2.98 -2.61
C LEU A 22 3.98 2.05 -1.58
N PRO A 23 3.32 1.59 -0.49
CA PRO A 23 3.88 0.57 0.39
C PRO A 23 4.31 -0.71 -0.34
N THR A 24 3.44 -1.24 -1.21
CA THR A 24 3.77 -2.41 -2.02
C THR A 24 4.97 -2.13 -2.95
N ALA A 25 5.02 -0.97 -3.60
CA ALA A 25 6.14 -0.59 -4.47
C ALA A 25 7.50 -0.59 -3.71
N PHE A 26 7.52 -0.12 -2.47
CA PHE A 26 8.73 -0.14 -1.64
C PHE A 26 9.18 -1.56 -1.30
N TYR A 27 8.26 -2.42 -0.86
CA TYR A 27 8.62 -3.81 -0.59
C TYR A 27 9.11 -4.53 -1.85
N LEU A 28 8.41 -4.35 -2.98
CA LEU A 28 8.77 -4.98 -4.23
C LEU A 28 10.15 -4.54 -4.71
N SER A 29 10.48 -3.25 -4.66
CA SER A 29 11.78 -2.74 -5.11
C SER A 29 12.93 -3.11 -4.16
N ALA A 30 12.70 -3.11 -2.85
CA ALA A 30 13.73 -3.38 -1.85
C ALA A 30 14.00 -4.87 -1.62
N VAL A 31 12.99 -5.73 -1.77
CA VAL A 31 13.05 -7.14 -1.33
C VAL A 31 12.77 -8.12 -2.46
N GLU A 32 11.71 -7.90 -3.24
CA GLU A 32 11.17 -8.98 -4.09
C GLU A 32 11.68 -8.95 -5.53
N VAL A 33 11.89 -7.77 -6.13
CA VAL A 33 12.28 -7.58 -7.53
C VAL A 33 13.76 -7.21 -7.59
N PRO A 34 14.64 -8.10 -8.09
CA PRO A 34 16.05 -7.80 -8.21
C PRO A 34 16.29 -6.55 -9.07
N LYS A 35 17.00 -5.56 -8.51
CA LYS A 35 17.23 -4.24 -9.15
C LYS A 35 15.93 -3.49 -9.49
N GLY A 36 14.85 -3.76 -8.77
CA GLY A 36 13.60 -3.02 -8.91
C GLY A 36 13.80 -1.55 -8.59
N ILE A 37 13.21 -0.67 -9.40
CA ILE A 37 13.24 0.78 -9.21
C ILE A 37 11.82 1.31 -9.15
N ILE A 38 11.59 2.29 -8.29
CA ILE A 38 10.35 3.07 -8.30
C ILE A 38 10.61 4.27 -9.22
N VAL A 39 10.00 4.24 -10.40
CA VAL A 39 10.18 5.30 -11.41
C VAL A 39 9.45 6.60 -11.05
N GLY A 40 8.39 6.51 -10.26
CA GLY A 40 7.70 7.66 -9.69
C GLY A 40 6.28 7.36 -9.22
N GLN A 41 5.61 8.40 -8.75
CA GLN A 41 4.22 8.40 -8.28
C GLN A 41 3.33 9.12 -9.30
N ILE A 42 2.10 8.65 -9.50
CA ILE A 42 1.15 9.30 -10.39
C ILE A 42 0.56 10.50 -9.66
N ASP A 43 0.65 11.70 -10.25
CA ASP A 43 0.10 12.90 -9.63
C ASP A 43 -1.41 12.76 -9.35
N GLY A 44 -1.85 13.25 -8.20
CA GLY A 44 -3.24 13.13 -7.75
C GLY A 44 -3.70 11.72 -7.37
N SER A 45 -2.82 10.71 -7.29
CA SER A 45 -3.18 9.36 -6.80
C SER A 45 -3.82 9.41 -5.41
N ASP A 46 -3.34 10.32 -4.56
CA ASP A 46 -3.76 10.45 -3.18
C ASP A 46 -5.07 11.25 -3.03
N ALA A 47 -5.42 12.06 -4.04
CA ALA A 47 -6.62 12.92 -3.99
C ALA A 47 -7.93 12.09 -4.06
N GLY A 48 -7.85 10.88 -4.60
CA GLY A 48 -8.95 9.90 -4.58
C GLY A 48 -8.80 8.81 -3.51
N ASP A 49 -7.66 8.76 -2.83
CA ASP A 49 -7.36 7.74 -1.83
C ASP A 49 -7.78 8.21 -0.44
N GLN A 50 -8.87 7.65 0.08
CA GLN A 50 -9.33 7.88 1.46
C GLN A 50 -8.60 6.98 2.47
N GLY A 51 -7.56 6.27 2.02
CA GLY A 51 -6.81 5.30 2.78
C GLY A 51 -7.44 3.90 2.76
N PHE A 52 -6.78 2.98 3.47
CA PHE A 52 -7.25 1.62 3.63
C PHE A 52 -8.38 1.50 4.66
N GLY A 53 -9.31 0.58 4.41
CA GLY A 53 -10.41 0.26 5.32
C GLY A 53 -10.60 -1.26 5.48
N LEU A 54 -11.23 -1.65 6.59
CA LEU A 54 -11.69 -3.02 6.78
C LEU A 54 -13.03 -3.21 6.07
N LEU A 55 -13.08 -4.15 5.14
CA LEU A 55 -14.30 -4.43 4.36
C LEU A 55 -15.24 -5.35 5.15
N LEU A 56 -16.48 -4.92 5.31
CA LEU A 56 -17.58 -5.71 5.86
C LEU A 56 -18.73 -5.78 4.86
N SER A 57 -19.61 -6.78 5.00
CA SER A 57 -20.86 -6.83 4.25
C SER A 57 -21.67 -5.54 4.44
N LYS A 58 -22.42 -5.16 3.41
CA LYS A 58 -23.35 -4.04 3.51
C LYS A 58 -24.32 -4.25 4.67
N ASP A 59 -24.61 -3.18 5.41
CA ASP A 59 -25.50 -3.14 6.59
C ASP A 59 -25.07 -4.07 7.75
N ASN A 60 -23.78 -4.43 7.83
CA ASN A 60 -23.28 -5.25 8.93
C ASN A 60 -23.38 -4.48 10.27
N PRO A 61 -24.06 -5.03 11.29
CA PRO A 61 -24.26 -4.35 12.58
C PRO A 61 -22.94 -4.08 13.34
N ASN A 62 -21.88 -4.82 13.01
CA ASN A 62 -20.56 -4.67 13.63
C ASN A 62 -19.74 -3.52 13.03
N THR A 63 -20.18 -2.87 11.95
CA THR A 63 -19.44 -1.77 11.30
C THR A 63 -19.03 -0.71 12.33
N SER A 64 -19.98 -0.26 13.17
CA SER A 64 -19.71 0.73 14.21
C SER A 64 -18.71 0.25 15.28
N CYS A 65 -18.74 -1.04 15.61
CA CYS A 65 -17.82 -1.64 16.58
C CYS A 65 -16.40 -1.74 16.01
N VAL A 66 -16.28 -2.18 14.76
CA VAL A 66 -14.99 -2.27 14.06
C VAL A 66 -14.37 -0.89 13.87
N THR A 67 -15.15 0.12 13.46
CA THR A 67 -14.68 1.51 13.37
C THR A 67 -14.13 1.99 14.72
N LYS A 68 -14.89 1.80 15.82
CA LYS A 68 -14.42 2.18 17.16
C LYS A 68 -13.13 1.47 17.57
N ALA A 69 -12.96 0.20 17.22
CA ALA A 69 -11.74 -0.54 17.52
C ALA A 69 -10.53 0.02 16.74
N VAL A 70 -10.71 0.33 15.46
CA VAL A 70 -9.67 0.97 14.62
C VAL A 70 -9.34 2.38 15.14
N ASP A 71 -10.35 3.16 15.53
CA ASP A 71 -10.15 4.49 16.12
C ASP A 71 -9.39 4.40 17.44
N ALA A 72 -9.75 3.46 18.32
CA ALA A 72 -9.07 3.28 19.59
C ALA A 72 -7.57 2.93 19.42
N ILE A 73 -7.22 2.05 18.48
CA ILE A 73 -5.80 1.73 18.21
C ILE A 73 -5.08 2.88 17.49
N ARG A 74 -5.79 3.75 16.77
CA ARG A 74 -5.22 4.96 16.19
C ARG A 74 -4.91 5.98 17.28
N ASP A 75 -5.89 6.28 18.12
CA ASP A 75 -5.82 7.31 19.16
C ASP A 75 -4.78 6.97 20.25
N ASN A 76 -4.62 5.68 20.55
CA ASN A 76 -3.63 5.23 21.54
C ASN A 76 -2.23 4.98 20.96
N GLY A 77 -2.00 5.27 19.67
CA GLY A 77 -0.70 5.15 19.01
C GLY A 77 -0.29 3.72 18.61
N THR A 78 -1.10 2.70 18.91
CA THR A 78 -0.80 1.32 18.51
C THR A 78 -0.73 1.17 16.99
N LEU A 79 -1.62 1.82 16.26
CA LEU A 79 -1.61 1.81 14.80
C LEU A 79 -0.32 2.45 14.25
N GLN A 80 0.13 3.56 14.85
CA GLN A 80 1.38 4.18 14.46
C GLN A 80 2.58 3.26 14.71
N ALA A 81 2.62 2.56 15.85
CA ALA A 81 3.69 1.60 16.12
C ALA A 81 3.71 0.43 15.12
N ILE A 82 2.54 0.00 14.61
CA ILE A 82 2.44 -0.98 13.52
C ILE A 82 3.00 -0.39 12.22
N ILE A 83 2.60 0.84 11.87
CA ILE A 83 3.10 1.55 10.69
C ILE A 83 4.62 1.68 10.77
N ASP A 84 5.17 2.17 11.88
CA ASP A 84 6.61 2.37 12.02
C ASP A 84 7.41 1.07 11.91
N LYS A 85 6.84 -0.04 12.42
CA LYS A 85 7.49 -1.36 12.36
C LYS A 85 7.55 -1.94 10.96
N TRP A 86 6.50 -1.75 10.16
CA TRP A 86 6.33 -2.47 8.89
C TRP A 86 6.46 -1.59 7.65
N LEU A 87 6.20 -0.28 7.80
CA LEU A 87 6.18 0.73 6.75
C LEU A 87 7.26 1.79 7.01
N THR A 88 8.44 1.36 7.48
CA THR A 88 9.59 2.24 7.74
C THR A 88 9.79 3.21 6.57
N ALA A 89 9.85 4.51 6.88
CA ALA A 89 9.91 5.62 5.92
C ALA A 89 10.89 5.30 4.79
N SER A 90 10.35 4.93 3.63
CA SER A 90 11.12 4.55 2.46
C SER A 90 10.96 5.63 1.39
N ALA A 91 12.07 5.90 0.72
CA ALA A 91 12.43 7.16 0.10
C ALA A 91 11.55 7.60 -1.08
N GLY A 92 11.15 8.88 -1.06
CA GLY A 92 11.56 9.84 -2.10
C GLY A 92 11.22 9.53 -3.56
N ALA A 93 10.23 8.67 -3.84
CA ALA A 93 9.78 8.41 -5.20
C ALA A 93 9.27 9.73 -5.82
N PRO A 94 9.84 10.20 -6.95
CA PRO A 94 9.45 11.47 -7.54
C PRO A 94 8.02 11.40 -8.07
N VAL A 95 7.26 12.49 -7.98
CA VAL A 95 5.97 12.59 -8.66
C VAL A 95 6.23 12.77 -10.17
N LEU A 96 5.61 11.94 -10.99
CA LEU A 96 5.68 12.00 -12.45
C LEU A 96 4.87 13.22 -12.94
N LYS A 97 5.41 13.93 -13.93
CA LYS A 97 4.78 15.08 -14.60
C LYS A 97 4.48 14.78 -16.06
#